data_AF-X1PTR0-F1
#
_entry.id   AF-X1PTR0-F1
#
_cell.length_a   1.000
_cell.length_b   1.000
_cell.length_c   1.000
_cell.angle_alpha   90.00
_cell.angle_beta   90.00
_cell.angle_gamma   90.00
#
_symmetry.space_group_name_H-M   'P 1'
#
loop_
_entity.id
_entity.type
_entity.pdbx_description
1 polymer ?
#
loop_
_entity_poly.entity_id
_entity_poly.type
_entity_poly.pdbx_seq_one_letter_code
_entity_poly.pdbx_strand_id
1 'polypeptide(L)' 'VLKGIIKIKPKKIIYVSCNSATLARDLKYLTKDDDYKLKKALPIDMFPQTSHIECIASLEKGLTKKQ' A
#
# COMPACT_ATOMS: atom_id res chain seq x y z
N VAL A 1 10.58 1.00 -8.41
CA VAL A 1 10.34 0.13 -7.24
C VAL A 1 9.05 -0.70 -7.37
N LEU A 2 7.87 -0.10 -7.55
CA LEU A 2 6.57 -0.81 -7.63
C LEU A 2 6.56 -1.98 -8.63
N LYS A 3 7.07 -1.78 -9.85
CA LYS A 3 7.20 -2.85 -10.86
C LYS A 3 8.04 -4.05 -10.38
N GLY A 4 9.05 -3.81 -9.55
CA GLY A 4 9.88 -4.86 -8.95
C GLY A 4 9.12 -5.66 -7.89
N ILE A 5 8.33 -4.98 -7.06
CA ILE A 5 7.46 -5.62 -6.05
C ILE A 5 6.44 -6.53 -6.72
N ILE A 6 5.83 -6.08 -7.83
CA ILE A 6 4.89 -6.89 -8.63
C ILE A 6 5.59 -8.12 -9.23
N LYS A 7 6.87 -8.04 -9.61
CA LYS A 7 7.63 -9.20 -10.10
C LYS A 7 7.93 -10.21 -9.00
N ILE A 8 8.31 -9.74 -7.81
CA ILE A 8 8.63 -10.60 -6.65
C ILE A 8 7.36 -11.28 -6.10
N LYS A 9 6.19 -10.64 -6.26
CA LYS A 9 4.88 -11.14 -5.78
C LYS A 9 4.86 -11.57 -4.30
N PRO A 10 5.36 -10.74 -3.35
CA PRO A 10 5.25 -11.06 -1.93
C PRO A 10 3.80 -11.32 -1.51
N LYS A 11 3.60 -12.15 -0.49
CA LYS A 11 2.25 -12.43 0.04
C LYS A 11 1.64 -11.22 0.76
N LYS A 12 2.47 -10.37 1.37
CA LYS A 12 2.06 -9.22 2.18
C LYS A 12 3.00 -8.04 1.92
N ILE A 13 2.44 -6.85 1.82
CA ILE A 13 3.16 -5.58 1.67
C ILE A 13 2.70 -4.64 2.76
N ILE A 14 3.65 -4.07 3.51
CA ILE A 14 3.40 -2.93 4.39
C ILE A 14 4.04 -1.71 3.73
N TYR A 15 3.20 -0.74 3.37
CA TYR A 15 3.62 0.52 2.77
C TYR A 15 3.48 1.62 3.82
N VAL A 16 4.56 2.35 4.11
CA VAL A 16 4.56 3.52 5.00
C VAL A 16 4.90 4.77 4.18
N SER A 17 4.15 5.86 4.34
CA SER A 17 4.38 7.11 3.61
C SER A 17 3.87 8.33 4.37
N CYS A 18 4.68 9.38 4.43
CA CYS A 18 4.30 10.69 4.97
C CYS A 18 3.38 11.52 4.04
N ASN A 19 3.09 11.03 2.83
CA ASN A 19 2.25 11.71 1.86
C ASN A 19 1.09 10.82 1.42
N SER A 20 -0.10 11.16 1.90
CA SER A 20 -1.34 10.43 1.63
C SER A 20 -1.72 10.40 0.15
N ALA A 21 -1.42 11.46 -0.62
CA ALA A 21 -1.76 11.56 -2.04
C ALA A 21 -0.90 10.62 -2.89
N THR A 22 0.42 10.59 -2.65
CA THR A 22 1.31 9.66 -3.36
C THR A 22 1.04 8.21 -2.97
N LEU A 23 0.75 7.95 -1.68
CA LEU A 23 0.34 6.64 -1.22
C LEU A 23 -0.91 6.15 -1.95
N ALA A 24 -1.96 6.98 -2.04
CA ALA A 24 -3.20 6.61 -2.72
C ALA A 24 -2.99 6.25 -4.20
N ARG A 25 -2.13 7.01 -4.90
CA ARG A 25 -1.75 6.71 -6.29
C ARG A 25 -1.06 5.35 -6.41
N ASP A 26 -0.12 5.07 -5.52
CA ASP A 26 0.64 3.82 -5.52
C ASP A 26 -0.22 2.62 -5.15
N LEU A 27 -1.12 2.77 -4.17
CA LEU A 27 -2.09 1.75 -3.80
C LEU A 27 -2.99 1.42 -5.00
N LYS A 28 -3.51 2.43 -5.72
CA LYS A 28 -4.31 2.20 -6.93
C LYS A 28 -3.54 1.42 -8.00
N TYR A 29 -2.24 1.64 -8.11
CA TYR A 29 -1.39 0.89 -9.03
C TYR A 29 -1.17 -0.56 -8.57
N LEU A 30 -0.95 -0.78 -7.27
CA LEU A 30 -0.73 -2.12 -6.68
C LEU A 30 -2.01 -2.96 -6.63
N THR A 31 -3.17 -2.35 -6.42
CA THR A 31 -4.47 -3.04 -6.42
C THR A 31 -5.07 -3.17 -7.81
N LYS A 32 -4.37 -2.72 -8.85
CA LYS A 32 -4.81 -2.89 -10.22
C LYS A 32 -4.86 -4.39 -10.55
N ASP A 33 -5.85 -4.79 -11.34
CA ASP A 33 -5.98 -6.17 -11.85
C ASP A 33 -6.13 -7.24 -10.74
N ASP A 34 -6.59 -6.85 -9.54
CA ASP A 34 -6.72 -7.71 -8.34
C ASP A 34 -5.39 -8.37 -7.89
N ASP A 35 -4.23 -7.83 -8.30
CA ASP A 35 -2.91 -8.36 -7.93
C ASP A 35 -2.66 -8.29 -6.41
N TYR A 36 -3.12 -7.20 -5.79
CA TYR A 36 -3.12 -7.00 -4.34
C TYR A 36 -4.45 -6.43 -3.86
N LYS A 37 -4.83 -6.78 -2.63
CA LYS A 37 -5.98 -6.24 -1.91
C LYS A 37 -5.49 -5.40 -0.75
N LEU A 38 -5.94 -4.15 -0.71
CA LEU A 38 -5.76 -3.30 0.46
C LEU A 38 -6.59 -3.89 1.61
N LYS A 39 -5.94 -4.20 2.73
CA LYS A 39 -6.58 -4.77 3.92
C LYS A 39 -6.86 -3.73 4.98
N LYS A 40 -5.90 -2.83 5.20
CA LYS A 40 -6.00 -1.79 6.22
C LYS A 40 -5.18 -0.58 5.79
N ALA A 41 -5.68 0.61 6.05
CA ALA A 41 -4.92 1.84 6.00
C ALA A 41 -5.12 2.60 7.32
N LEU A 42 -4.05 3.11 7.90
CA LEU A 42 -4.05 3.85 9.15
C LEU A 42 -3.16 5.08 9.01
N PRO A 43 -3.71 6.30 9.18
CA PRO A 43 -2.90 7.47 9.46
C PRO A 43 -2.41 7.42 10.91
N ILE A 44 -1.18 7.83 11.15
CA ILE A 44 -0.53 7.92 12.44
C ILE A 44 0.14 9.28 12.55
N ASP A 45 -0.20 10.01 13.61
CA ASP A 45 0.50 11.23 13.98
C ASP A 45 1.74 10.87 14.81
N MET A 46 2.90 10.96 14.18
CA MET A 46 4.21 10.76 14.81
C MET A 46 4.81 12.09 15.30
N PHE A 47 4.20 13.22 14.92
CA PHE A 47 4.74 14.56 15.14
C PHE A 47 3.61 15.52 15.55
N PRO A 48 3.17 15.44 16.81
CA PRO A 48 2.12 16.30 17.33
C PRO A 48 2.47 17.78 17.12
N GLN A 49 1.46 18.58 16.81
CA GLN A 49 1.60 20.02 16.51
C GLN A 49 2.33 20.33 15.20
N THR A 50 2.44 19.35 14.29
CA THR A 50 2.91 19.59 12.92
C THR A 50 1.85 19.16 11.90
N SER A 51 2.00 19.60 10.65
CA SER A 51 1.15 19.15 9.55
C SER A 51 1.52 17.76 9.02
N HIS A 52 2.51 17.08 9.60
CA HIS A 52 2.99 15.79 9.12
C HIS A 52 2.13 14.65 9.65
N ILE A 53 1.70 13.78 8.74
CA ILE A 53 0.97 12.55 9.08
C ILE A 53 1.63 11.40 8.32
N GLU A 54 1.96 10.33 9.05
CA GLU A 54 2.45 9.09 8.46
C GLU A 54 1.27 8.16 8.16
N CYS A 55 1.16 7.68 6.93
CA CYS A 55 0.13 6.74 6.52
C CYS A 55 0.72 5.36 6.33
N ILE A 56 0.14 4.36 6.98
CA ILE A 56 0.51 2.95 6.87
C ILE A 56 -0.60 2.20 6.15
N ALA A 57 -0.27 1.50 5.07
CA ALA A 57 -1.18 0.63 4.34
C ALA A 57 -0.67 -0.83 4.34
N SER A 58 -1.55 -1.76 4.69
CA SER A 58 -1.31 -3.20 4.60
C SER A 58 -2.04 -3.74 3.37
N LEU A 59 -1.28 -4.35 2.46
CA LEU A 59 -1.82 -5.07 1.31
C LEU A 59 -1.50 -6.56 1.43
N GLU A 60 -2.43 -7.38 0.96
CA GLU A 60 -2.23 -8.81 0.79
C GLU A 60 -2.38 -9.18 -0.68
N LYS A 61 -1.61 -10.17 -1.13
CA LYS A 61 -1.72 -10.66 -2.51
C LYS A 61 -3.14 -11.12 -2.79
N GLY A 62 -3.73 -10.64 -3.89
CA GLY A 62 -5.05 -11.07 -4.32
C GLY A 62 -5.02 -12.54 -4.74
N LEU A 63 -6.07 -13.27 -4.38
CA LEU A 63 -6.27 -14.65 -4.80
C LEU A 63 -6.57 -14.64 -6.30
N THR A 64 -5.53 -14.73 -7.12
CA THR A 64 -5.70 -15.10 -8.52
C THR A 64 -6.33 -16.49 -8.51
N LYS A 65 -7.63 -16.58 -8.85
CA LYS A 65 -8.25 -17.84 -9.26
C LYS A 65 -7.40 -18.35 -10.43
N LYS A 66 -6.54 -19.35 -10.19
CA LYS A 66 -6.05 -20.20 -11.28
C LYS A 66 -7.30 -20.84 -11.88
N GLN A 67 -7.72 -20.35 -13.04
CA GLN A 67 -8.44 -21.20 -14.00
C GLN A 67 -7.45 -22.18 -14.60
#